data_AF-A0A973USX5-F1
#
_entry.id   AF-A0A973USX5-F1
#
_cell.length_a   1.000
_cell.length_b   1.000
_cell.length_c   1.000
_cell.angle_alpha   90.00
_cell.angle_beta   90.00
_cell.angle_gamma   90.00
#
_symmetry.space_group_name_H-M   'P 1'
#
loop_
_entity.id
_entity.type
_entity.pdbx_description
1 polymer ?
#
loop_
_entity_poly.entity_id
_entity_poly.type
_entity_poly.pdbx_seq_one_letter_code
_entity_poly.pdbx_strand_id
1 'polypeptide(L)' 'MRAHPQLGTLTEREREIVGLVAEGLTNDEIAVRLFVSPATARTHVSRAMTKLGARDRAQLVVFAYQSGLAR' A
#
# COMPACT_ATOMS: atom_id res chain seq x y z
N MET A 1 -11.90 -10.85 -12.24
CA MET A 1 -10.85 -9.99 -11.63
C MET A 1 -9.53 -10.33 -12.27
N ARG A 2 -8.94 -9.43 -13.07
CA ARG A 2 -7.56 -9.63 -13.52
C ARG A 2 -6.67 -9.39 -12.31
N ALA A 3 -6.00 -10.43 -11.81
CA ALA A 3 -4.95 -10.25 -10.82
C ALA A 3 -3.94 -9.27 -11.43
N HIS A 4 -3.78 -8.08 -10.82
CA HIS A 4 -2.80 -7.12 -11.32
C HIS A 4 -1.42 -7.76 -11.13
N PRO A 5 -0.67 -8.09 -12.21
CA PRO A 5 0.55 -8.90 -12.10
C PRO A 5 1.60 -8.29 -11.16
N GLN A 6 1.49 -6.99 -10.88
CA GLN A 6 2.36 -6.25 -9.97
C GLN A 6 2.05 -6.47 -8.48
N LEU A 7 0.88 -6.99 -8.07
CA LEU A 7 0.66 -7.31 -6.65
C LEU A 7 1.60 -8.41 -6.14
N GLY A 8 2.01 -9.32 -7.03
CA GLY A 8 2.95 -10.40 -6.69
C GLY A 8 4.35 -9.89 -6.33
N THR A 9 4.73 -8.68 -6.74
CA THR A 9 6.06 -8.10 -6.47
C THR A 9 6.17 -7.46 -5.09
N LEU A 10 5.03 -7.21 -4.44
CA LEU A 10 4.99 -6.70 -3.09
C LEU A 10 5.42 -7.77 -2.09
N THR A 11 6.09 -7.34 -1.02
CA THR A 11 6.24 -8.16 0.19
C THR A 11 4.90 -8.23 0.93
N GLU A 12 4.80 -9.12 1.91
CA GLU A 12 3.62 -9.20 2.77
C GLU A 12 3.35 -7.87 3.49
N ARG A 13 4.39 -7.25 4.07
CA ARG A 13 4.27 -5.96 4.75
C ARG A 13 3.85 -4.83 3.81
N GLU A 14 4.34 -4.83 2.57
CA GLU A 14 3.92 -3.84 1.57
C GLU A 14 2.46 -4.05 1.15
N ARG A 15 1.99 -5.29 0.99
CA ARG A 15 0.57 -5.59 0.72
C ARG A 15 -0.32 -5.11 1.86
N GLU A 16 0.04 -5.40 3.10
CA GLU A 16 -0.69 -4.93 4.28
C GLU A 16 -0.81 -3.40 4.28
N ILE A 17 0.30 -2.70 4.03
CA ILE A 17 0.33 -1.24 3.96
C ILE A 17 -0.54 -0.69 2.83
N VAL A 18 -0.52 -1.30 1.64
CA VAL A 18 -1.41 -0.87 0.54
C VAL A 18 -2.88 -1.05 0.90
N GLY A 19 -3.24 -2.12 1.62
CA GLY A 19 -4.59 -2.31 2.17
C GLY A 19 -5.00 -1.16 3.11
N LEU A 20 -4.16 -0.83 4.08
CA LEU A 20 -4.44 0.26 5.02
C LEU A 20 -4.49 1.63 4.32
N VAL A 21 -3.67 1.84 3.28
CA VAL A 21 -3.76 3.04 2.45
C VAL A 21 -5.12 3.14 1.76
N ALA A 22 -5.65 2.00 1.27
CA ALA A 22 -6.95 1.95 0.61
C ALA A 22 -8.13 2.19 1.55
N GLU A 23 -7.96 1.89 2.84
CA GLU A 23 -8.87 2.27 3.93
C GLU A 23 -8.79 3.77 4.29
N GLY A 24 -7.84 4.52 3.70
CA GLY A 24 -7.67 5.96 3.90
C GLY A 24 -6.68 6.37 4.99
N LEU A 25 -6.04 5.41 5.68
CA LEU A 25 -5.18 5.70 6.84
C LEU A 25 -3.88 6.40 6.45
N THR A 26 -3.57 7.51 7.09
CA THR A 26 -2.29 8.22 6.97
C THR A 26 -1.09 7.36 7.42
N ASN A 27 0.13 7.78 7.10
CA ASN A 27 1.34 7.06 7.52
C ASN A 27 1.48 6.99 9.05
N ASP A 28 0.96 7.98 9.78
CA ASP A 28 0.98 7.99 11.24
C ASP A 28 -0.02 6.97 11.81
N GLU A 29 -1.23 6.90 11.25
CA GLU A 29 -2.22 5.90 11.64
C GLU A 29 -1.77 4.47 11.29
N ILE A 30 -1.15 4.29 10.13
CA ILE A 30 -0.52 3.02 9.73
C ILE A 30 0.59 2.65 10.71
N ALA A 31 1.43 3.60 11.09
CA ALA A 31 2.53 3.37 12.02
C ALA A 31 2.04 2.90 13.39
N VAL A 32 0.98 3.55 13.92
CA VAL A 32 0.32 3.12 15.16
C VAL A 32 -0.22 1.71 15.02
N ARG A 33 -0.95 1.41 13.95
CA ARG A 33 -1.60 0.10 13.74
C ARG A 33 -0.60 -1.04 13.58
N LEU A 34 0.54 -0.78 12.96
CA LEU A 34 1.57 -1.78 12.68
C LEU A 34 2.70 -1.79 13.71
N PHE A 35 2.62 -0.98 14.76
CA PHE A 35 3.65 -0.83 15.81
C PHE A 35 5.05 -0.51 15.24
N VAL A 36 5.11 0.42 14.29
CA VAL A 36 6.35 0.91 13.68
C VAL A 36 6.45 2.44 13.77
N SER A 37 7.58 3.01 13.37
CA SER A 37 7.68 4.47 13.26
C SER A 37 6.95 5.01 12.02
N PRO A 38 6.46 6.27 12.04
CA PRO A 38 5.95 6.95 10.83
C PRO A 38 6.93 6.94 9.64
N ALA A 39 8.23 7.04 9.92
CA ALA A 39 9.27 6.98 8.88
C ALA A 39 9.37 5.57 8.25
N THR A 40 9.21 4.52 9.06
CA THR A 40 9.15 3.13 8.59
C THR A 40 7.92 2.91 7.71
N ALA A 41 6.73 3.36 8.16
CA ALA A 41 5.50 3.29 7.37
C ALA A 41 5.65 4.03 6.03
N ARG A 42 6.16 5.26 6.05
CA ARG A 42 6.45 6.05 4.83
C ARG A 42 7.39 5.32 3.89
N THR A 43 8.45 4.67 4.41
CA THR A 43 9.41 3.92 3.60
C THR A 43 8.73 2.76 2.87
N HIS A 44 7.87 2.01 3.54
CA HIS A 44 7.13 0.92 2.90
C HIS A 44 6.11 1.43 1.88
N VAL A 45 5.38 2.52 2.17
CA VAL A 45 4.46 3.15 1.20
C VAL A 45 5.22 3.56 -0.06
N SER A 46 6.37 4.24 0.08
CA SER A 46 7.21 4.62 -1.07
C SER A 46 7.70 3.42 -1.86
N ARG A 47 8.15 2.35 -1.21
CA ARG A 47 8.58 1.11 -1.89
C ARG A 47 7.44 0.43 -2.63
N ALA A 48 6.24 0.37 -2.04
CA ALA A 48 5.06 -0.17 -2.68
C ALA A 48 4.65 0.67 -3.91
N MET A 49 4.66 2.00 -3.79
CA MET A 49 4.40 2.90 -4.92
C MET A 49 5.39 2.67 -6.07
N THR A 50 6.70 2.59 -5.77
CA THR A 50 7.72 2.30 -6.79
C THR A 50 7.47 0.95 -7.46
N LYS A 51 7.17 -0.11 -6.70
CA LYS A 51 6.93 -1.46 -7.24
C LYS A 51 5.68 -1.56 -8.10
N LEU A 52 4.63 -0.80 -7.76
CA LEU A 52 3.38 -0.78 -8.51
C LEU A 52 3.36 0.28 -9.62
N GLY A 53 4.39 1.14 -9.70
CA GLY A 53 4.39 2.27 -10.62
C GLY A 53 3.33 3.33 -10.28
N ALA A 54 2.95 3.44 -9.00
CA ALA A 54 2.06 4.49 -8.53
C ALA A 54 2.83 5.80 -8.35
N ARG A 55 2.38 6.86 -9.01
CA ARG A 55 2.99 8.20 -8.93
C ARG A 55 2.59 8.97 -7.68
N ASP A 56 1.46 8.61 -7.11
CA ASP A 56 0.87 9.26 -5.94
C ASP A 56 0.03 8.26 -5.14
N ARG A 57 -0.37 8.70 -3.94
CA ARG A 57 -1.14 7.90 -3.00
C ARG A 57 -2.53 7.55 -3.53
N ALA A 58 -3.18 8.44 -4.28
CA ALA A 58 -4.50 8.16 -4.83
C ALA A 58 -4.42 7.04 -5.87
N GLN A 59 -3.37 7.02 -6.70
CA GLN A 59 -3.12 5.92 -7.61
C GLN A 59 -2.84 4.61 -6.86
N LEU A 60 -2.15 4.66 -5.71
CA LEU A 60 -1.96 3.47 -4.86
C LEU A 60 -3.29 2.90 -4.35
N VAL A 61 -4.22 3.76 -3.96
CA VAL A 61 -5.61 3.38 -3.59
C VAL A 61 -6.32 2.73 -4.78
N VAL A 62 -6.27 3.33 -5.97
CA VAL A 62 -6.87 2.77 -7.19
C VAL A 62 -6.33 1.37 -7.49
N PHE A 63 -5.00 1.17 -7.37
CA PHE A 63 -4.39 -0.14 -7.55
C PHE A 63 -4.93 -1.18 -6.55
N ALA A 64 -5.12 -0.81 -5.29
CA ALA A 64 -5.64 -1.72 -4.27
C ALA A 64 -7.04 -2.24 -4.63
N TYR A 65 -7.95 -1.37 -5.10
CA TYR A 65 -9.29 -1.78 -5.52
C TYR A 65 -9.29 -2.55 -6.85
N GLN A 66 -8.55 -2.09 -7.86
CA GLN A 66 -8.51 -2.77 -9.18
C GLN A 66 -7.93 -4.18 -9.09
N SER A 67 -7.01 -4.41 -8.16
CA SER A 67 -6.39 -5.70 -7.91
C SER A 67 -7.19 -6.61 -6.97
N GLY A 68 -8.24 -6.08 -6.34
CA GLY A 68 -9.06 -6.77 -5.34
C GLY A 68 -8.38 -6.97 -3.98
N LEU A 69 -7.29 -6.25 -3.72
CA LEU A 69 -6.64 -6.21 -2.41
C LEU A 69 -7.52 -5.46 -1.38
N ALA A 70 -8.24 -4.43 -1.85
CA ALA A 70 -9.28 -3.72 -1.11
C ALA A 70 -10.62 -3.87 -1.84
N ARG A 71 -11.73 -3.74 -1.10
CA ARG A 71 -13.10 -3.94 -1.59
C ARG A 71 -14.07 -3.03 -0.86
#